data_AF-A0A453A9T8-F1
#
_entry.id   AF-A0A453A9T8-F1
#
_cell.length_a   1.000
_cell.length_b   1.000
_cell.length_c   1.000
_cell.angle_alpha   90.00
_cell.angle_beta   90.00
_cell.angle_gamma   90.00
#
_symmetry.space_group_name_H-M   'P 1'
#
loop_
_entity.id
_entity.type
_entity.pdbx_description
1 polymer ?
#
loop_
_entity_poly.entity_id
_entity_poly.type
_entity_poly.pdbx_seq_one_letter_code
_entity_poly.pdbx_strand_id
1 'polypeptide(L)'
;MLSKLANWRGFRRISAVLKRQTELYLHLIAARRQSQSQLCGGIVHPYVDSLLDLRVPDNGDASGPGRPLRDGELVGLVFEFLGAATGSTAACLEWTLAHLIDQPETLDRLRRE
;
A
#
# COMPACT_ATOMS: atom_id res chain seq x y z
N MET A 1 32.58 4.09 -14.29
CA MET A 1 31.96 5.41 -14.03
C MET A 1 30.55 5.55 -14.63
N LEU A 2 30.30 5.08 -15.86
CA LEU A 2 28.99 5.15 -16.53
C LEU A 2 27.85 4.40 -15.80
N SER A 3 28.14 3.27 -15.15
CA SER A 3 27.15 2.50 -14.37
C SER A 3 26.65 3.26 -13.13
N LYS A 4 27.53 3.99 -12.43
CA LYS A 4 27.15 4.84 -11.29
C LYS A 4 26.23 6.00 -11.73
N LEU A 5 26.50 6.60 -12.88
CA LEU A 5 25.68 7.66 -13.47
C LEU A 5 24.33 7.14 -14.00
N ALA A 6 24.30 5.94 -14.58
CA ALA A 6 23.07 5.28 -14.99
C ALA A 6 22.20 4.93 -13.78
N ASN A 7 22.80 4.37 -12.72
CA ASN A 7 22.11 4.04 -11.48
C ASN A 7 21.58 5.31 -10.77
N TRP A 8 22.37 6.39 -10.75
CA TRP A 8 21.92 7.68 -10.22
C TRP A 8 20.75 8.29 -11.02
N ARG A 9 20.79 8.19 -12.35
CA ARG A 9 19.66 8.61 -13.21
C ARG A 9 18.42 7.74 -12.97
N GLY A 10 18.59 6.43 -12.80
CA GLY A 10 17.51 5.50 -12.44
C GLY A 10 16.89 5.86 -11.09
N PHE A 11 17.72 6.04 -10.06
CA PHE A 11 17.29 6.46 -8.74
C PHE A 11 16.52 7.79 -8.78
N ARG A 12 17.02 8.79 -9.52
CA ARG A 12 16.33 10.07 -9.69
C ARG A 12 14.96 9.93 -10.35
N ARG A 13 14.82 9.01 -11.32
CA ARG A 13 13.52 8.73 -11.95
C ARG A 13 12.56 8.07 -10.97
N ILE A 14 13.02 7.05 -10.25
CA ILE A 14 12.22 6.37 -9.22
C ILE A 14 11.78 7.37 -8.14
N SER A 15 12.69 8.19 -7.64
CA SER A 15 12.37 9.20 -6.63
C SER A 15 11.36 10.23 -7.14
N ALA A 16 11.44 10.62 -8.43
CA ALA A 16 10.48 11.54 -9.02
C ALA A 16 9.08 10.92 -9.14
N VAL A 17 9.00 9.64 -9.52
CA VAL A 17 7.73 8.89 -9.58
C VAL A 17 7.13 8.73 -8.18
N LEU A 18 7.93 8.31 -7.21
CA LEU A 18 7.48 8.14 -5.83
C LEU A 18 6.99 9.47 -5.25
N LYS A 19 7.71 10.58 -5.48
CA LYS A 19 7.27 11.91 -5.05
C LYS A 19 5.91 12.29 -5.65
N ARG A 20 5.73 12.08 -6.95
CA ARG A 20 4.45 12.34 -7.62
C ARG A 20 3.33 11.47 -7.06
N GLN A 21 3.60 10.19 -6.80
CA GLN A 21 2.62 9.32 -6.17
C GLN A 21 2.27 9.81 -4.76
N THR A 22 3.25 10.19 -3.94
CA THR A 22 3.03 10.75 -2.61
C THR A 22 2.09 11.96 -2.66
N GLU A 23 2.33 12.90 -3.58
CA GLU A 23 1.46 14.08 -3.75
C GLU A 23 0.00 13.70 -4.06
N LEU A 24 -0.21 12.68 -4.92
CA LEU A 24 -1.54 12.17 -5.24
C LEU A 24 -2.22 11.48 -4.04
N TYR A 25 -1.48 10.62 -3.33
CA TYR A 25 -2.00 9.96 -2.13
C TYR A 25 -2.40 10.97 -1.06
N LEU A 26 -1.59 12.01 -0.83
CA LEU A 26 -1.91 13.07 0.13
C LEU A 26 -3.21 13.78 -0.21
N HIS A 27 -3.47 14.03 -1.50
CA HIS A 27 -4.73 14.62 -1.91
C HIS A 27 -5.93 13.73 -1.55
N LEU A 28 -5.83 12.42 -1.78
CA LEU A 28 -6.88 11.46 -1.43
C LEU A 28 -7.07 11.32 0.08
N ILE A 29 -5.98 11.31 0.85
CA ILE A 29 -6.00 11.28 2.31
C ILE A 29 -6.65 12.55 2.86
N ALA A 30 -6.31 13.72 2.31
CA ALA A 30 -6.91 14.99 2.71
C ALA A 30 -8.42 15.01 2.43
N ALA A 31 -8.86 14.52 1.27
CA ALA A 31 -10.27 14.35 0.97
C ALA A 31 -10.95 13.40 1.97
N ARG A 32 -10.30 12.27 2.31
CA ARG A 32 -10.82 11.31 3.29
C ARG A 32 -10.97 11.93 4.69
N ARG A 33 -9.98 12.71 5.15
CA ARG A 33 -10.04 13.45 6.43
C ARG A 33 -11.25 14.37 6.52
N GLN A 34 -11.63 15.02 5.41
CA GLN A 34 -12.79 15.90 5.37
C GLN A 34 -14.11 15.10 5.43
N SER A 35 -14.18 13.97 4.72
CA SER A 35 -15.37 13.10 4.67
C SER A 35 -15.57 12.23 5.92
N GLN A 36 -14.52 11.98 6.72
CA GLN A 36 -14.60 11.20 7.97
C GLN A 36 -15.59 11.83 8.97
N SER A 37 -15.87 13.13 8.86
CA SER A 37 -16.89 13.81 9.67
C SER A 37 -18.35 13.42 9.34
N GLN A 38 -18.60 12.78 8.19
CA GLN A 38 -19.95 12.51 7.68
C GLN A 38 -20.29 11.02 7.49
N LEU A 39 -19.29 10.14 7.43
CA LEU A 39 -19.48 8.72 7.17
C LEU A 39 -18.99 7.90 8.36
N CYS A 40 -19.91 7.51 9.27
CA CYS A 40 -19.81 6.25 10.03
C CYS A 40 -21.12 5.94 10.77
N GLY A 41 -22.17 5.59 10.02
CA GLY A 41 -23.13 4.57 10.44
C GLY A 41 -22.52 3.22 10.06
N GLY A 42 -21.84 2.59 11.02
CA GLY A 42 -20.82 1.56 10.79
C GLY A 42 -21.27 0.32 10.02
N ILE A 43 -20.32 -0.24 9.26
CA ILE A 43 -20.13 -1.68 8.93
C ILE A 43 -18.72 -1.87 8.31
N VAL A 44 -18.18 -0.89 7.56
CA VAL A 44 -16.84 -0.97 6.94
C VAL A 44 -15.93 0.15 7.43
N HIS A 45 -14.79 -0.21 8.03
CA HIS A 45 -13.71 0.71 8.42
C HIS A 45 -12.51 0.49 7.49
N PRO A 46 -12.28 1.38 6.51
CA PRO A 46 -11.09 1.32 5.66
C PRO A 46 -9.80 1.44 6.47
N TYR A 47 -8.75 0.76 6.01
CA TYR A 47 -7.42 0.79 6.61
C TYR A 47 -6.89 2.22 6.83
N VAL A 48 -7.14 3.13 5.88
CA VAL A 48 -6.75 4.54 5.98
C VAL A 48 -7.37 5.24 7.19
N ASP A 49 -8.60 4.90 7.57
CA ASP A 49 -9.24 5.50 8.74
C ASP A 49 -8.56 5.04 10.03
N SER A 50 -8.19 3.75 10.12
CA SER A 50 -7.40 3.24 11.23
C SER A 50 -6.04 3.93 11.35
N LEU A 51 -5.41 4.29 10.22
CA LEU A 51 -4.17 5.07 10.21
C LEU A 51 -4.37 6.53 10.67
N LEU A 52 -5.51 7.15 10.34
CA LEU A 52 -5.84 8.50 10.77
C LEU A 52 -6.04 8.60 12.28
N ASP A 53 -6.61 7.55 12.88
CA ASP A 53 -6.84 7.47 14.33
C ASP A 53 -5.58 7.01 15.10
N LEU A 54 -4.58 6.45 14.40
CA LEU A 54 -3.37 5.91 15.00
C LEU A 54 -2.51 6.99 15.66
N ARG A 55 -2.07 6.71 16.90
CA ARG A 55 -1.12 7.53 17.65
C ARG A 55 0.16 6.76 17.89
N VAL A 56 1.29 7.39 17.56
CA VAL A 56 2.64 6.83 17.75
C VAL A 56 3.39 7.59 18.86
N PRO A 57 4.23 6.93 19.67
CA PRO A 57 5.05 7.60 20.68
C PRO A 57 5.94 8.68 20.06
N ASP A 58 6.13 9.81 20.74
CA ASP A 58 7.07 10.83 20.29
C ASP A 58 8.43 10.62 20.97
N ASN A 59 9.49 10.53 20.17
CA ASN A 59 10.89 10.45 20.63
C ASN A 59 11.17 9.40 21.74
N GLY A 60 10.49 8.25 21.72
CA GLY A 60 10.74 7.13 22.62
C GLY A 60 10.09 7.23 24.00
N ASP A 61 9.34 8.30 24.29
CA ASP A 61 8.55 8.39 25.51
C ASP A 61 7.18 7.75 25.29
N ALA A 62 7.02 6.52 25.78
CA ALA A 62 5.77 5.76 25.71
C ALA A 62 4.74 6.21 26.77
N SER A 63 5.09 7.15 27.63
CA SER A 63 4.28 7.56 28.79
C SER A 63 3.31 8.70 28.48
N GLY A 64 3.51 9.40 27.36
CA GLY A 64 2.70 10.56 26.94
C GLY A 64 1.58 10.21 25.94
N PRO A 65 0.61 11.12 25.74
CA PRO A 65 -0.37 10.97 24.66
C PRO A 65 0.36 11.04 23.32
N GLY A 66 0.42 9.91 22.61
CA GLY A 66 1.16 9.79 21.34
C GLY A 66 0.77 10.83 20.29
N ARG A 67 1.68 11.10 19.35
CA ARG A 67 1.44 12.01 18.22
C ARG A 67 0.71 11.29 17.08
N PRO A 68 -0.06 12.00 16.24
CA PRO A 68 -0.60 11.39 15.03
C PRO A 68 0.51 11.06 14.04
N LEU A 69 0.21 10.19 13.08
CA LEU A 69 1.09 9.94 11.94
C LEU A 69 1.32 11.22 11.14
N ARG A 70 2.57 11.47 10.75
CA ARG A 70 2.91 12.52 9.79
C ARG A 70 2.46 12.08 8.40
N ASP A 71 2.16 13.05 7.56
CA ASP A 71 1.68 12.81 6.19
C ASP A 71 2.59 11.86 5.38
N GLY A 72 3.92 11.98 5.52
CA GLY A 72 4.85 11.05 4.87
C GLY A 72 4.83 9.62 5.45
N GLU A 73 4.62 9.47 6.75
CA GLU A 73 4.51 8.16 7.42
C GLU A 73 3.21 7.47 7.00
N LEU A 74 2.11 8.24 6.94
CA LEU A 74 0.81 7.73 6.53
C LEU A 74 0.83 7.27 5.07
N VAL A 75 1.38 8.09 4.15
CA VAL A 75 1.55 7.66 2.75
C VAL A 75 2.45 6.42 2.66
N GLY A 76 3.52 6.37 3.46
CA GLY A 76 4.39 5.20 3.52
C GLY A 76 3.65 3.91 3.88
N LEU A 77 2.80 3.95 4.90
CA LEU A 77 2.00 2.79 5.33
C LEU A 77 0.91 2.41 4.30
N VAL A 78 0.25 3.39 3.68
CA VAL A 78 -0.69 3.11 2.58
C VAL A 78 0.04 2.45 1.40
N PHE A 79 1.23 2.95 1.07
CA PHE A 79 2.05 2.38 0.00
C PHE A 79 2.54 0.98 0.33
N GLU A 80 2.92 0.71 1.59
CA GLU A 80 3.29 -0.62 2.06
C GLU A 80 2.13 -1.61 1.87
N PHE A 81 0.93 -1.24 2.33
CA PHE A 81 -0.26 -2.08 2.16
C PHE A 81 -0.55 -2.43 0.69
N LEU A 82 -0.49 -1.43 -0.21
CA LEU A 82 -0.75 -1.64 -1.64
C LEU A 82 0.38 -2.40 -2.34
N GLY A 83 1.63 -2.12 -1.97
CA GLY A 83 2.81 -2.69 -2.59
C GLY A 83 3.06 -4.15 -2.18
N ALA A 84 2.82 -4.49 -0.92
CA ALA A 84 3.16 -5.80 -0.36
C ALA A 84 2.33 -6.95 -0.98
N ALA A 85 1.03 -6.73 -1.17
CA ALA A 85 0.13 -7.78 -1.66
C ALA A 85 0.12 -7.91 -3.18
N THR A 86 0.20 -6.78 -3.91
CA THR A 86 -0.11 -6.78 -5.35
C THR A 86 0.81 -7.69 -6.17
N GLY A 87 2.14 -7.59 -5.97
CA GLY A 87 3.09 -8.38 -6.75
C GLY A 87 3.07 -9.87 -6.39
N SER A 88 2.92 -10.20 -5.10
CA SER A 88 2.95 -11.58 -4.63
C SER A 88 1.68 -12.33 -5.00
N THR A 89 0.50 -11.71 -4.87
CA THR A 89 -0.78 -12.31 -5.29
C THR A 89 -0.84 -12.50 -6.80
N ALA A 90 -0.38 -11.53 -7.60
CA ALA A 90 -0.33 -11.67 -9.06
C ALA A 90 0.56 -12.84 -9.48
N ALA A 91 1.79 -12.91 -8.95
CA ALA A 91 2.68 -14.02 -9.23
C ALA A 91 2.08 -15.37 -8.80
N CYS A 92 1.46 -15.43 -7.62
CA CYS A 92 0.77 -16.64 -7.15
C CYS A 92 -0.31 -17.10 -8.14
N LEU A 93 -1.15 -16.18 -8.62
CA LEU A 93 -2.18 -16.48 -9.63
C LEU A 93 -1.55 -16.92 -10.96
N GLU A 94 -0.51 -16.25 -11.42
CA GLU A 94 0.22 -16.62 -12.65
C GLU A 94 0.75 -18.04 -12.57
N TRP A 95 1.43 -18.41 -11.47
CA TRP A 95 1.95 -19.76 -11.25
C TRP A 95 0.84 -20.80 -11.08
N THR A 96 -0.24 -20.45 -10.38
CA THR A 96 -1.40 -21.32 -10.23
C THR A 96 -2.00 -21.64 -11.60
N LEU A 97 -2.24 -20.62 -12.43
CA LEU A 97 -2.79 -20.78 -13.76
C LEU A 97 -1.84 -21.57 -14.67
N ALA A 98 -0.53 -21.31 -14.60
CA ALA A 98 0.47 -22.07 -15.36
C ALA A 98 0.43 -23.56 -15.00
N HIS A 99 0.30 -23.90 -13.72
CA HIS A 99 0.22 -25.29 -13.27
C HIS A 99 -1.09 -25.96 -13.69
N LEU A 100 -2.20 -25.23 -13.70
CA LEU A 100 -3.50 -25.74 -14.16
C LEU A 100 -3.53 -26.04 -15.65
N ILE A 101 -2.83 -25.26 -16.47
CA ILE A 101 -2.71 -25.52 -17.91
C ILE A 101 -1.90 -26.79 -18.17
N ASP A 102 -0.88 -27.07 -17.36
CA ASP A 102 -0.07 -28.30 -17.44
C ASP A 102 -0.83 -29.55 -16.95
N GLN A 103 -1.84 -29.37 -16.09
CA GLN A 103 -2.63 -30.46 -15.49
C GLN A 103 -4.13 -30.37 -15.85
N PRO A 104 -4.52 -30.77 -17.07
CA PRO A 104 -5.90 -30.65 -17.54
C PRO A 104 -6.91 -31.43 -16.68
N GLU A 105 -6.51 -32.57 -16.10
CA GLU A 105 -7.38 -33.36 -15.21
C GLU A 105 -7.74 -32.58 -13.92
N THR A 106 -6.78 -31.88 -13.33
CA THR A 106 -6.97 -31.01 -12.16
C THR A 106 -7.87 -29.83 -12.52
N LEU A 107 -7.65 -29.22 -13.69
CA LEU A 107 -8.48 -28.11 -14.19
C LEU A 107 -9.94 -28.53 -14.44
N ASP A 108 -10.16 -29.70 -15.05
CA ASP A 108 -11.50 -30.23 -15.30
C ASP A 108 -12.22 -30.64 -14.02
N ARG A 109 -11.48 -31.00 -12.97
CA ARG A 109 -12.04 -31.21 -11.64
C ARG A 109 -12.46 -29.89 -11.01
N LEU A 110 -11.60 -28.87 -10.99
CA LEU A 110 -11.90 -27.54 -10.47
C LEU A 110 -13.07 -26.87 -11.19
N ARG A 111 -13.20 -27.03 -12.51
CA ARG A 111 -14.33 -26.49 -13.29
C ARG A 111 -15.70 -27.09 -12.92
N ARG A 112 -15.72 -28.25 -12.28
CA ARG A 112 -16.94 -28.96 -11.89
C ARG A 112 -17.35 -28.68 -10.44
N GLU A 113 -16.50 -27.98 -9.67
CA GLU A 113 -16.81 -27.46 -8.32
C GLU A 113 -17.59 -26.14 -8.42
#